data_AF-A0A813LQS7-F1
#
_entry.id   AF-A0A813LQS7-F1
#
_cell.length_a   1.000
_cell.length_b   1.000
_cell.length_c   1.000
_cell.angle_alpha   90.00
_cell.angle_beta   90.00
_cell.angle_gamma   90.00
#
_symmetry.space_group_name_H-M   'P 1'
#
loop_
_entity.id
_entity.type
_entity.pdbx_description
1 polymer ?
#
loop_
_entity_poly.entity_id
_entity_poly.type
_entity_poly.pdbx_seq_one_letter_code
_entity_poly.pdbx_strand_id
1 'polypeptide(L)'
;MIRDLAKLVLANASQIRLVKAAALRTFLFPSDNACIQAAKQAGSEYSQTAKLRGGSATLSPPHLMCFAAILRTLVADTSVPEQLKVTARAAIASPDTLHFFVCACKVSKCFDKNKTRLEVAVRPEYAPFLSQRAQIWVSQGAKECMGPGPRGPIERNLANHAFE
;
A
#
# COMPACT_ATOMS: atom_id res chain seq x y z
N MET A 1 -33.14 -14.17 -4.11
CA MET A 1 -32.72 -12.76 -4.27
C MET A 1 -31.64 -12.33 -3.27
N ILE A 2 -31.90 -12.23 -1.96
CA ILE A 2 -30.85 -11.84 -0.98
C ILE A 2 -29.69 -12.84 -0.92
N ARG A 3 -30.01 -14.15 -0.96
CA ARG A 3 -29.01 -15.24 -0.98
C ARG A 3 -28.11 -15.19 -2.21
N ASP A 4 -28.68 -14.93 -3.39
CA ASP A 4 -27.95 -14.87 -4.65
C ASP A 4 -27.05 -13.63 -4.70
N LEU A 5 -27.53 -12.51 -4.17
CA LEU A 5 -26.72 -11.31 -3.97
C LEU A 5 -25.55 -11.56 -3.01
N ALA A 6 -25.79 -12.25 -1.89
CA ALA A 6 -24.74 -12.61 -0.93
C ALA A 6 -23.65 -13.50 -1.57
N LYS A 7 -24.05 -14.51 -2.35
CA LYS A 7 -23.12 -15.37 -3.11
C LYS A 7 -22.28 -14.56 -4.12
N LEU A 8 -22.92 -13.66 -4.86
CA LEU A 8 -22.25 -12.78 -5.82
C LEU A 8 -21.24 -11.84 -5.13
N VAL A 9 -21.62 -11.23 -4.00
CA VAL A 9 -20.74 -10.35 -3.22
C VAL A 9 -19.52 -11.12 -2.69
N LEU A 10 -19.72 -12.33 -2.15
CA LEU A 10 -18.62 -13.18 -1.67
C LEU A 10 -17.68 -13.60 -2.81
N ALA A 11 -18.23 -13.96 -3.97
CA ALA A 11 -17.45 -14.32 -5.16
C ALA A 11 -16.60 -13.13 -5.63
N ASN A 12 -17.21 -11.95 -5.77
CA ASN A 12 -16.53 -10.72 -6.16
C ASN A 12 -15.43 -10.33 -5.17
N ALA A 13 -15.71 -10.38 -3.86
CA ALA A 13 -14.71 -10.10 -2.83
C ALA A 13 -13.51 -11.05 -2.93
N SER A 14 -13.76 -12.33 -3.20
CA SER A 14 -12.70 -13.33 -3.42
C SER A 14 -11.85 -13.02 -4.66
N GLN A 15 -12.49 -12.71 -5.79
CA GLN A 15 -11.77 -12.34 -7.02
C GLN A 15 -10.94 -11.06 -6.84
N ILE A 16 -11.49 -10.03 -6.19
CA ILE A 16 -10.77 -8.79 -5.89
C ILE A 16 -9.52 -9.08 -5.06
N ARG A 17 -9.62 -9.95 -4.04
CA ARG A 17 -8.45 -10.33 -3.24
C ARG A 17 -7.39 -11.05 -4.05
N LEU A 18 -7.79 -11.94 -4.95
CA LEU A 18 -6.86 -12.64 -5.83
C LEU A 18 -6.14 -11.68 -6.77
N VAL A 19 -6.88 -10.79 -7.43
CA VAL A 19 -6.31 -9.77 -8.33
C VAL A 19 -5.36 -8.84 -7.56
N LYS A 20 -5.74 -8.39 -6.37
CA LYS A 20 -4.86 -7.57 -5.53
C LYS A 20 -3.58 -8.31 -5.14
N ALA A 21 -3.67 -9.58 -4.76
CA ALA A 21 -2.51 -10.37 -4.40
C ALA A 21 -1.58 -10.63 -5.60
N ALA A 22 -2.12 -10.70 -6.82
CA ALA A 22 -1.33 -10.83 -8.04
C ALA A 22 -0.68 -9.51 -8.48
N ALA A 23 -1.38 -8.38 -8.29
CA ALA A 23 -0.94 -7.07 -8.79
C ALA A 23 -0.12 -6.26 -7.78
N LEU A 24 -0.29 -6.48 -6.47
CA LEU A 24 0.29 -5.66 -5.41
C LEU A 24 1.12 -6.52 -4.47
N ARG A 25 2.30 -6.03 -4.08
CA ARG A 25 3.05 -6.57 -2.95
C ARG A 25 2.50 -5.98 -1.66
N THR A 26 2.25 -6.84 -0.68
CA THR A 26 1.63 -6.44 0.58
C THR A 26 2.58 -6.67 1.74
N PHE A 27 2.77 -5.65 2.57
CA PHE A 27 3.62 -5.70 3.76
C PHE A 27 2.82 -5.27 4.99
N LEU A 28 3.04 -5.96 6.11
CA LEU A 28 2.53 -5.58 7.42
C LEU A 28 3.67 -5.02 8.25
N PHE A 29 3.60 -3.74 8.57
CA PHE A 29 4.59 -3.06 9.38
C PHE A 29 4.10 -2.89 10.82
N PRO A 30 5.02 -2.86 11.79
CA PRO A 30 4.76 -2.22 13.08
C PRO A 30 4.24 -0.80 12.88
N SER A 31 3.23 -0.40 13.64
CA SER A 31 2.56 0.89 13.42
C SER A 31 3.42 2.09 13.75
N ASP A 32 4.45 1.92 14.59
CA ASP A 32 5.47 2.91 14.96
C ASP A 32 6.61 3.04 13.93
N ASN A 33 6.67 2.17 12.91
CA ASN A 33 7.72 2.23 11.90
C ASN A 33 7.72 3.59 11.15
N ALA A 34 8.88 4.26 11.13
CA ALA A 34 9.04 5.61 10.59
C ALA A 34 8.61 5.75 9.12
N CYS A 35 8.90 4.75 8.29
CA CYS A 35 8.53 4.72 6.87
C CYS A 35 7.00 4.79 6.68
N ILE A 36 6.27 4.05 7.52
CA ILE A 36 4.81 4.00 7.45
C ILE A 36 4.16 5.20 8.10
N GLN A 37 4.73 5.73 9.19
CA GLN A 37 4.24 6.97 9.79
C GLN A 37 4.36 8.15 8.81
N ALA A 38 5.48 8.27 8.11
CA ALA A 38 5.65 9.27 7.05
C ALA A 38 4.62 9.11 5.93
N ALA A 39 4.37 7.88 5.48
CA ALA A 39 3.37 7.60 4.46
C ALA A 39 1.93 7.92 4.91
N LYS A 40 1.56 7.58 6.16
CA LYS A 40 0.26 7.93 6.75
C LYS A 40 0.08 9.44 6.83
N GLN A 41 1.11 10.14 7.28
CA GLN A 41 1.09 11.59 7.42
C GLN A 41 0.87 12.26 6.06
N ALA A 42 1.63 11.86 5.04
CA ALA A 42 1.46 12.37 3.67
C ALA A 42 0.06 12.09 3.10
N GLY A 43 -0.51 10.90 3.36
CA GLY A 43 -1.89 10.58 2.97
C GLY A 43 -2.93 11.43 3.70
N SER A 44 -2.71 11.74 4.98
CA SER A 44 -3.58 12.63 5.77
C SER A 44 -3.52 14.07 5.27
N GLU A 45 -2.32 14.61 5.04
CA GLU A 45 -2.10 15.95 4.48
C GLU A 45 -2.75 16.11 3.11
N TYR A 46 -2.64 15.09 2.26
CA TYR A 46 -3.34 15.06 0.98
C TYR A 46 -4.86 15.17 1.17
N SER A 47 -5.43 14.35 2.05
CA SER A 47 -6.87 14.35 2.30
C SER A 47 -7.35 15.69 2.85
N GLN A 48 -6.59 16.31 3.76
CA GLN A 48 -6.91 17.63 4.29
C GLN A 48 -6.85 18.70 3.20
N THR A 49 -5.80 18.70 2.38
CA THR A 49 -5.64 19.64 1.26
C THR A 49 -6.76 19.49 0.23
N ALA A 50 -7.15 18.25 -0.09
CA ALA A 50 -8.24 17.97 -1.02
C ALA A 50 -9.59 18.48 -0.48
N LYS A 51 -9.85 18.35 0.83
CA LYS A 51 -11.05 18.92 1.46
C LYS A 51 -11.06 20.43 1.41
N LEU A 52 -9.93 21.08 1.70
CA LEU A 52 -9.81 22.55 1.69
C LEU A 52 -9.98 23.15 0.28
N ARG A 53 -9.59 22.42 -0.77
CA ARG A 53 -9.69 22.86 -2.16
C ARG A 53 -11.00 22.48 -2.86
N GLY A 54 -11.98 21.94 -2.13
CA GLY A 54 -13.28 21.56 -2.69
C GLY A 54 -13.26 20.33 -3.59
N GLY A 55 -12.21 19.50 -3.54
CA GLY A 55 -12.11 18.28 -4.34
C GLY A 55 -10.67 17.86 -4.64
N SER A 56 -10.48 16.63 -5.14
CA SER A 56 -9.14 16.07 -5.43
C SER A 56 -8.70 16.24 -6.90
N ALA A 57 -9.52 16.85 -7.76
CA ALA A 57 -9.29 16.87 -9.21
C ALA A 57 -8.03 17.64 -9.63
N THR A 58 -7.57 18.60 -8.82
CA THR A 58 -6.37 19.42 -9.09
C THR A 58 -5.12 18.97 -8.33
N LEU A 59 -5.21 17.89 -7.55
CA LEU A 59 -4.09 17.36 -6.78
C LEU A 59 -3.55 16.08 -7.44
N SER A 60 -2.24 15.85 -7.32
CA SER A 60 -1.61 14.61 -7.77
C SER A 60 -2.29 13.39 -7.14
N PRO A 61 -2.28 12.20 -7.76
CA PRO A 61 -2.88 11.03 -7.14
C PRO A 61 -2.31 10.75 -5.74
N PRO A 62 -3.13 10.41 -4.74
CA PRO A 62 -2.71 10.27 -3.34
C PRO A 62 -1.60 9.22 -3.15
N HIS A 63 -1.56 8.20 -4.01
CA HIS A 63 -0.55 7.15 -3.94
C HIS A 63 0.87 7.65 -4.21
N LEU A 64 1.03 8.69 -5.05
CA LEU A 64 2.34 9.28 -5.34
C LEU A 64 2.90 9.96 -4.08
N MET A 65 2.06 10.70 -3.35
CA MET A 65 2.49 11.38 -2.12
C MET A 65 2.90 10.41 -1.03
N CYS A 66 2.13 9.34 -0.83
CA CYS A 66 2.48 8.27 0.10
C CYS A 66 3.82 7.61 -0.28
N PHE A 67 4.02 7.30 -1.55
CA PHE A 67 5.26 6.66 -2.00
C PHE A 67 6.47 7.59 -1.93
N ALA A 68 6.31 8.87 -2.27
CA ALA A 68 7.35 9.88 -2.10
C ALA A 68 7.81 9.99 -0.64
N ALA A 69 6.87 9.99 0.31
CA ALA A 69 7.19 10.03 1.73
C ALA A 69 7.99 8.79 2.17
N ILE A 70 7.62 7.61 1.68
CA ILE A 70 8.37 6.36 1.89
C ILE A 70 9.81 6.50 1.36
N LEU A 71 9.99 6.99 0.13
CA LEU A 71 11.30 7.18 -0.46
C LEU A 71 12.14 8.23 0.28
N ARG A 72 11.54 9.30 0.78
CA ARG A 72 12.25 10.30 1.61
C ARG A 72 12.81 9.69 2.89
N THR A 73 12.05 8.80 3.55
CA THR A 73 12.57 8.07 4.72
C THR A 73 13.72 7.14 4.36
N LEU A 74 13.70 6.53 3.17
CA LEU A 74 14.80 5.71 2.66
C LEU A 74 16.07 6.56 2.45
N VAL A 75 15.92 7.73 1.84
CA VAL A 75 17.05 8.65 1.58
C VAL A 75 17.70 9.14 2.88
N ALA A 76 16.91 9.35 3.93
CA ALA A 76 17.39 9.78 5.24
C ALA A 76 18.04 8.65 6.07
N ASP A 77 17.77 7.39 5.74
CA ASP A 77 18.22 6.23 6.53
C ASP A 77 19.69 5.89 6.23
N THR A 78 20.58 6.08 7.20
CA THR A 78 22.02 5.82 7.06
C THR A 78 22.34 4.35 6.83
N SER A 79 21.47 3.43 7.25
CA SER A 79 21.68 1.97 7.12
C SER A 79 21.44 1.44 5.70
N VAL A 80 20.83 2.24 4.82
CA VAL A 80 20.49 1.84 3.45
C VAL A 80 21.66 2.06 2.50
N PRO A 81 21.97 1.09 1.59
CA PRO A 81 22.99 1.25 0.56
C PRO A 81 22.80 2.51 -0.30
N GLU A 82 23.89 3.20 -0.61
CA GLU A 82 23.84 4.48 -1.34
C GLU A 82 23.21 4.35 -2.72
N GLN A 83 23.43 3.22 -3.41
CA GLN A 83 22.82 2.95 -4.72
C GLN A 83 21.28 3.01 -4.70
N LEU A 84 20.66 2.49 -3.64
CA LEU A 84 19.20 2.59 -3.46
C LEU A 84 18.76 4.03 -3.19
N LYS A 85 19.56 4.80 -2.44
CA LYS A 85 19.28 6.22 -2.19
C LYS A 85 19.35 7.03 -3.47
N VAL A 86 20.31 6.75 -4.36
CA VAL A 86 20.41 7.42 -5.67
C VAL A 86 19.16 7.19 -6.50
N THR A 87 18.70 5.94 -6.61
CA THR A 87 17.45 5.62 -7.33
C THR A 87 16.24 6.28 -6.68
N ALA A 88 16.16 6.27 -5.34
CA ALA A 88 15.07 6.92 -4.61
C ALA A 88 15.05 8.45 -4.82
N ARG A 89 16.22 9.11 -4.79
CA ARG A 89 16.36 10.55 -5.07
C ARG A 89 15.92 10.89 -6.49
N ALA A 90 16.33 10.08 -7.48
CA ALA A 90 15.91 10.27 -8.87
C ALA A 90 14.39 10.12 -9.05
N ALA A 91 13.78 9.15 -8.37
CA ALA A 91 12.34 8.93 -8.41
C ALA A 91 11.53 10.07 -7.78
N ILE A 92 12.02 10.72 -6.72
CA ILE A 92 11.33 11.85 -6.07
C ILE A 92 11.73 13.23 -6.64
N ALA A 93 12.62 13.28 -7.64
CA ALA A 93 13.09 14.53 -8.22
C ALA A 93 11.97 15.32 -8.91
N SER A 94 11.02 14.63 -9.54
CA SER A 94 9.83 15.25 -10.11
C SER A 94 8.58 14.37 -9.91
N PRO A 95 7.37 14.95 -9.93
CA PRO A 95 6.13 14.17 -9.91
C PRO A 95 6.00 13.21 -11.09
N ASP A 96 6.50 13.60 -12.26
CA ASP A 96 6.42 12.80 -13.49
C ASP A 96 7.28 11.55 -13.38
N THR A 97 8.54 11.67 -12.94
CA THR A 97 9.41 10.50 -12.74
C THR A 97 8.82 9.55 -11.70
N LEU A 98 8.23 10.10 -10.62
CA LEU A 98 7.54 9.30 -9.62
C LEU A 98 6.35 8.54 -10.21
N HIS A 99 5.57 9.17 -11.10
CA HIS A 99 4.44 8.55 -11.79
C HIS A 99 4.89 7.42 -12.74
N PHE A 100 6.05 7.56 -13.38
CA PHE A 100 6.66 6.47 -14.13
C PHE A 100 7.19 5.36 -13.23
N PHE A 101 7.48 5.64 -11.97
CA PHE A 101 8.05 4.67 -11.04
C PHE A 101 7.01 3.78 -10.37
N VAL A 102 6.00 4.39 -9.75
CA VAL A 102 5.02 3.70 -8.90
C VAL A 102 3.65 3.59 -9.58
N CYS A 103 3.13 2.38 -9.66
CA CYS A 103 1.79 2.11 -10.20
C CYS A 103 0.72 2.28 -9.11
N ALA A 104 1.03 1.84 -7.88
CA ALA A 104 0.15 1.95 -6.73
C ALA A 104 0.95 1.98 -5.43
N CYS A 105 0.47 2.76 -4.46
CA CYS A 105 0.99 2.77 -3.10
C CYS A 105 -0.14 3.19 -2.15
N LYS A 106 -0.51 2.30 -1.25
CA LYS A 106 -1.62 2.50 -0.33
C LYS A 106 -1.26 2.03 1.05
N VAL A 107 -1.50 2.90 2.03
CA VAL A 107 -1.42 2.56 3.44
C VAL A 107 -2.83 2.39 4.00
N SER A 108 -3.08 1.29 4.70
CA SER A 108 -4.38 0.99 5.29
C SER A 108 -4.27 0.35 6.66
N LYS A 109 -5.33 0.49 7.46
CA LYS A 109 -5.41 -0.11 8.79
C LYS A 109 -5.52 -1.64 8.67
N CYS A 110 -4.91 -2.35 9.61
CA CYS A 110 -5.09 -3.78 9.79
C CYS A 110 -6.13 -4.06 10.87
N PHE A 111 -6.54 -5.33 10.97
CA PHE A 111 -7.31 -5.81 12.13
C PHE A 111 -6.50 -5.68 13.42
N ASP A 112 -5.22 -6.06 13.37
CA ASP A 112 -4.26 -5.79 14.42
C ASP A 112 -3.94 -4.29 14.46
N LYS A 113 -4.35 -3.61 15.53
CA LYS A 113 -4.17 -2.17 15.73
C LYS A 113 -2.70 -1.76 15.82
N ASN A 114 -1.83 -2.69 16.20
CA ASN A 114 -0.40 -2.45 16.29
C ASN A 114 0.29 -2.60 14.93
N LYS A 115 -0.44 -3.02 13.88
CA LYS A 115 0.09 -3.16 12.53
C LYS A 115 -0.60 -2.27 11.53
N THR A 116 0.16 -1.91 10.50
CA THR A 116 -0.35 -1.18 9.35
C THR A 116 0.02 -1.90 8.08
N ARG A 117 -0.90 -1.92 7.11
CA ARG A 117 -0.69 -2.54 5.81
C ARG A 117 -0.18 -1.51 4.81
N LEU A 118 0.88 -1.86 4.10
CA LEU A 118 1.32 -1.21 2.88
C LEU A 118 1.03 -2.14 1.70
N GLU A 119 0.28 -1.66 0.72
CA GLU A 119 0.09 -2.31 -0.57
C GLU A 119 0.83 -1.46 -1.62
N VAL A 120 1.80 -2.04 -2.32
CA VAL A 120 2.66 -1.31 -3.26
C VAL A 120 2.89 -2.09 -4.55
N ALA A 121 2.89 -1.38 -5.66
CA ALA A 121 3.27 -1.88 -6.97
C ALA A 121 4.07 -0.81 -7.71
N VAL A 122 5.18 -1.23 -8.32
CA VAL A 122 6.06 -0.40 -9.16
C VAL A 122 6.04 -0.98 -10.58
N ARG A 123 6.55 -0.22 -11.55
CA ARG A 123 6.71 -0.76 -12.91
C ARG A 123 7.69 -1.94 -12.93
N PRO A 124 7.55 -2.88 -13.88
CA PRO A 124 8.41 -4.06 -13.98
C PRO A 124 9.91 -3.72 -14.00
N GLU A 125 10.30 -2.64 -14.67
CA GLU A 125 11.70 -2.18 -14.73
C GLU A 125 12.28 -1.86 -13.33
N TYR A 126 11.43 -1.47 -12.37
CA TYR A 126 11.82 -1.13 -11.00
C TYR A 126 11.52 -2.25 -9.99
N ALA A 127 11.09 -3.42 -10.44
CA ALA A 127 10.87 -4.58 -9.56
C ALA A 127 12.13 -4.97 -8.75
N PRO A 128 13.37 -4.94 -9.31
CA PRO A 128 14.58 -5.20 -8.53
C PRO A 128 14.78 -4.20 -7.37
N PHE A 129 14.50 -2.93 -7.61
CA PHE A 129 14.55 -1.89 -6.58
C PHE A 129 13.56 -2.19 -5.44
N LEU A 130 12.31 -2.52 -5.79
CA LEU A 130 11.29 -2.85 -4.79
C LEU A 130 11.67 -4.10 -3.99
N SER A 131 12.30 -5.10 -4.62
CA SER A 131 12.76 -6.32 -3.93
C SER A 131 13.90 -6.05 -2.95
N GLN A 132 14.88 -5.22 -3.32
CA GLN A 132 15.93 -4.81 -2.39
C GLN A 132 15.34 -4.00 -1.22
N ARG A 133 14.41 -3.09 -1.50
CA ARG A 133 13.73 -2.33 -0.44
C ARG A 133 12.87 -3.22 0.45
N ALA A 134 12.21 -4.24 -0.10
CA ALA A 134 11.44 -5.22 0.66
C ALA A 134 12.30 -5.98 1.67
N GLN A 135 13.52 -6.38 1.29
CA GLN A 135 14.46 -7.03 2.22
C GLN A 135 14.80 -6.13 3.40
N ILE A 136 15.02 -4.84 3.16
CA ILE A 136 15.28 -3.85 4.22
C ILE A 136 14.04 -3.66 5.11
N TRP A 137 12.84 -3.59 4.53
CA TRP A 137 11.63 -3.51 5.33
C TRP A 137 11.45 -4.73 6.22
N VAL A 138 11.75 -5.92 5.71
CA VAL A 138 11.67 -7.16 6.48
C VAL A 138 12.69 -7.15 7.63
N SER A 139 13.92 -6.69 7.40
CA SER A 139 14.90 -6.53 8.49
C SER A 139 14.49 -5.47 9.53
N GLN A 140 13.65 -4.51 9.14
CA GLN A 140 13.02 -3.52 10.03
C GLN A 140 11.71 -4.01 10.69
N GLY A 141 11.42 -5.32 10.63
CA GLY A 141 10.27 -5.93 11.28
C GLY A 141 8.98 -5.96 10.47
N ALA A 142 9.02 -5.57 9.19
CA ALA A 142 7.88 -5.77 8.30
C ALA A 142 7.71 -7.26 7.94
N LYS A 143 6.46 -7.68 7.74
CA LYS A 143 6.13 -9.01 7.23
C LYS A 143 5.53 -8.91 5.83
N GLU A 144 6.22 -9.45 4.83
CA GLU A 144 5.63 -9.63 3.51
C GLU A 144 4.52 -10.69 3.57
N CYS A 145 3.38 -10.37 2.97
CA CYS A 145 2.21 -11.23 2.91
C CYS A 145 1.97 -11.65 1.46
N MET A 146 1.91 -12.96 1.25
CA MET A 146 1.71 -13.56 -0.06
C MET A 146 0.30 -14.14 -0.16
N GLY A 147 -0.26 -14.11 -1.37
CA GLY A 147 -1.57 -14.68 -1.67
C GLY A 147 -2.75 -13.79 -1.25
N PRO A 148 -3.98 -14.25 -1.54
CA PRO A 148 -5.19 -13.49 -1.23
C PRO A 148 -5.35 -13.33 0.28
N GLY A 149 -5.78 -12.14 0.70
CA GLY A 149 -6.09 -11.88 2.10
C GLY A 149 -7.19 -12.82 2.64
N PRO A 150 -7.29 -12.98 3.97
CA PRO A 150 -8.37 -13.74 4.57
C PRO A 150 -9.73 -13.05 4.39
N ARG A 151 -10.82 -13.80 4.57
CA ARG A 151 -12.19 -13.28 4.56
C ARG A 151 -12.40 -12.27 5.70
N GLY A 152 -13.05 -11.15 5.38
CA GLY A 152 -13.47 -10.18 6.38
C GLY A 152 -14.51 -10.76 7.37
N PRO A 153 -14.75 -10.11 8.52
CA PRO A 153 -15.77 -10.55 9.49
C PRO A 153 -17.16 -10.66 8.86
N ILE A 154 -17.55 -9.68 8.05
CA ILE A 154 -18.84 -9.66 7.34
C ILE A 154 -18.95 -10.84 6.38
N GLU A 155 -17.89 -11.15 5.64
CA GLU A 155 -17.88 -12.28 4.71
C GLU A 155 -17.93 -13.64 5.42
N ARG A 156 -17.29 -13.75 6.59
CA ARG A 156 -17.39 -14.94 7.43
C ARG A 156 -18.84 -15.14 7.91
N ASN A 157 -19.49 -14.07 8.37
CA ASN A 157 -20.89 -14.13 8.79
C ASN A 157 -21.83 -14.44 7.62
N LEU A 158 -21.64 -13.78 6.47
CA LEU A 158 -22.43 -14.05 5.25
C LEU A 158 -22.27 -15.48 4.75
N ALA A 159 -21.05 -16.05 4.82
CA ALA A 159 -20.84 -17.44 4.45
C ALA A 159 -21.62 -18.38 5.38
N ASN A 160 -21.57 -18.16 6.69
CA ASN A 160 -22.26 -19.02 7.65
C ASN A 160 -23.79 -19.02 7.44
N HIS A 161 -24.39 -17.88 7.09
CA HIS A 161 -25.84 -17.77 6.87
C HIS A 161 -26.31 -18.03 5.42
N ALA A 162 -25.41 -18.11 4.43
CA ALA A 162 -25.78 -18.39 3.04
C ALA A 162 -25.91 -19.90 2.73
N PHE A 163 -25.40 -20.75 3.62
CA PHE A 163 -25.39 -22.21 3.51
C PHE A 163 -26.29 -22.93 4.52
N GLU A 164 -26.92 -22.19 5.43
CA GLU A 164 -28.17 -22.58 6.10
C GLU A 164 -29.37 -22.37 5.14
#